data_AF-A0A7J6RF85-F1
#
_entry.id   AF-A0A7J6RF85-F1
#
_cell.length_a   1.000
_cell.length_b   1.000
_cell.length_c   1.000
_cell.angle_alpha   90.00
_cell.angle_beta   90.00
_cell.angle_gamma   90.00
#
_symmetry.space_group_name_H-M   'P 1'
#
loop_
_entity.id
_entity.type
_entity.pdbx_description
1 polymer ?
#
loop_
_entity_poly.entity_id
_entity_poly.type
_entity_poly.pdbx_seq_one_letter_code
_entity_poly.pdbx_strand_id
1 'polypeptide(L)'
;TAEYLVQQIKSGSPPDLTFIQFSGIDDAGHNSGWGSKAYYTALAYMEGLIDDILGALLEKSLLDGMLIAITSDHGGYRKGHGDWMRPTTQVPIIFFSPHRDMQEPGDKGWGGWLDIKDVARTVLGAMGIRTSKYQRGRDLSARF
;
A
#
# COMPACT_ATOMS: atom_id res chain seq x y z
N THR A 1 -14.54 2.71 4.32
CA THR A 1 -14.06 1.37 4.71
C THR A 1 -13.83 0.54 3.46
N ALA A 2 -13.17 -0.62 3.55
CA ALA A 2 -13.02 -1.54 2.43
C ALA A 2 -14.39 -1.95 1.84
N GLU A 3 -15.34 -2.30 2.70
CA GLU A 3 -16.71 -2.65 2.31
C GLU A 3 -17.41 -1.55 1.50
N TYR A 4 -17.28 -0.29 1.92
CA TYR A 4 -17.86 0.84 1.20
C TYR A 4 -17.22 1.02 -0.18
N LEU A 5 -15.90 0.85 -0.29
CA LEU A 5 -15.22 0.88 -1.58
C LEU A 5 -15.71 -0.25 -2.51
N VAL A 6 -15.82 -1.47 -1.98
CA VAL A 6 -16.37 -2.62 -2.74
C VAL A 6 -17.77 -2.30 -3.26
N GLN A 7 -18.62 -1.68 -2.45
CA GLN A 7 -19.97 -1.27 -2.88
C GLN A 7 -19.91 -0.23 -4.02
N GLN A 8 -19.05 0.79 -3.92
CA GLN A 8 -18.88 1.82 -4.96
C GLN A 8 -18.36 1.22 -6.28
N ILE A 9 -17.40 0.30 -6.21
CA ILE A 9 -16.90 -0.44 -7.38
C ILE A 9 -18.04 -1.23 -8.01
N LYS A 10 -18.78 -1.99 -7.20
CA LYS A 10 -19.86 -2.85 -7.68
C LYS A 10 -21.02 -2.05 -8.29
N SER A 11 -21.30 -0.85 -7.78
CA SER A 11 -22.31 0.06 -8.33
C SER A 11 -21.87 0.81 -9.59
N GLY A 12 -20.62 0.67 -10.03
CA GLY A 12 -20.09 1.36 -11.22
C GLY A 12 -19.77 2.83 -10.99
N SER A 13 -19.50 3.23 -9.75
CA SER A 13 -19.06 4.60 -9.40
C SER A 13 -17.78 4.57 -8.56
N PRO A 14 -16.71 3.86 -9.00
CA PRO A 14 -15.46 3.88 -8.27
C PRO A 14 -14.85 5.30 -8.30
N PRO A 15 -14.29 5.78 -7.18
CA PRO A 15 -13.57 7.07 -7.17
C PRO A 15 -12.22 6.97 -7.90
N ASP A 16 -11.74 8.10 -8.45
CA ASP A 16 -10.45 8.18 -9.15
C ASP A 16 -9.24 7.97 -8.21
N LEU A 17 -9.40 8.28 -6.92
CA LEU A 17 -8.39 8.09 -5.88
C LEU A 17 -9.07 7.58 -4.61
N THR A 18 -8.54 6.49 -4.07
CA THR A 18 -8.95 5.97 -2.76
C THR A 18 -7.77 5.84 -1.82
N PHE A 19 -7.97 6.21 -0.57
CA PHE A 19 -7.07 5.94 0.54
C PHE A 19 -7.82 5.13 1.60
N ILE A 20 -7.29 3.96 1.97
CA ILE A 20 -7.80 3.13 3.07
C ILE A 20 -6.67 2.91 4.06
N GLN A 21 -6.97 3.13 5.34
CA GLN A 21 -6.09 2.81 6.45
C GLN A 21 -6.72 1.68 7.27
N PHE A 22 -5.94 0.64 7.56
CA PHE A 22 -6.32 -0.47 8.41
C PHE A 22 -5.63 -0.33 9.78
N SER A 23 -6.38 -0.23 10.88
CA SER A 23 -5.79 -0.09 12.24
C SER A 23 -5.54 -1.42 12.95
N GLY A 24 -6.28 -2.47 12.60
CA GLY A 24 -6.34 -3.68 13.44
C GLY A 24 -5.01 -4.44 13.60
N ILE A 25 -4.07 -4.28 12.65
CA ILE A 25 -2.73 -4.87 12.75
C ILE A 25 -1.90 -4.18 13.85
N ASP A 26 -1.96 -2.85 13.89
CA ASP A 26 -1.29 -2.04 14.91
C ASP A 26 -1.93 -2.25 16.29
N ASP A 27 -3.27 -2.22 16.35
CA ASP A 27 -4.03 -2.51 17.56
C ASP A 27 -3.65 -3.90 18.15
N ALA A 28 -3.54 -4.93 17.30
CA ALA A 28 -3.10 -6.26 17.71
C ALA A 28 -1.63 -6.28 18.15
N GLY A 29 -0.77 -5.51 17.47
CA GLY A 29 0.64 -5.30 17.81
C GLY A 29 0.80 -4.71 19.21
N HIS A 30 0.10 -3.65 19.54
CA HIS A 30 0.12 -3.05 20.87
C HIS A 30 -0.40 -3.99 21.95
N ASN A 31 -1.51 -4.68 21.69
CA ASN A 31 -2.15 -5.51 22.71
C ASN A 31 -1.39 -6.82 22.98
N SER A 32 -0.96 -7.51 21.93
CA SER A 32 -0.43 -8.89 22.01
C SER A 32 1.02 -9.03 21.55
N GLY A 33 1.51 -8.03 20.84
CA GLY A 33 2.87 -7.96 20.32
C GLY A 33 2.96 -8.23 18.82
N TRP A 34 3.83 -7.51 18.13
CA TRP A 34 4.20 -7.79 16.74
C TRP A 34 4.79 -9.20 16.63
N GLY A 35 4.36 -9.94 15.61
CA GLY A 35 4.72 -11.36 15.40
C GLY A 35 4.00 -12.35 16.33
N SER A 36 3.09 -11.90 17.19
CA SER A 36 2.23 -12.79 17.96
C SER A 36 1.17 -13.47 17.08
N LYS A 37 0.53 -14.53 17.60
CA LYS A 37 -0.61 -15.17 16.93
C LYS A 37 -1.74 -14.17 16.63
N ALA A 38 -2.05 -13.27 17.56
CA ALA A 38 -3.09 -12.27 17.38
C ALA A 38 -2.73 -11.26 16.29
N TYR A 39 -1.46 -10.85 16.21
CA TYR A 39 -0.95 -10.00 15.12
C TYR A 39 -1.16 -10.66 13.75
N TYR A 40 -0.80 -11.95 13.59
CA TYR A 40 -1.00 -12.67 12.34
C TYR A 40 -2.48 -12.92 12.01
N THR A 41 -3.34 -13.13 13.01
CA THR A 41 -4.79 -13.20 12.80
C THR A 41 -5.34 -11.86 12.28
N ALA A 42 -4.89 -10.73 12.84
CA ALA A 42 -5.28 -9.41 12.36
C ALA A 42 -4.75 -9.15 10.95
N LEU A 43 -3.52 -9.53 10.65
CA LEU A 43 -2.93 -9.44 9.31
C LEU A 43 -3.78 -10.21 8.29
N ALA A 44 -4.07 -11.49 8.54
CA ALA A 44 -4.85 -12.32 7.63
C ALA A 44 -6.27 -11.78 7.39
N TYR A 45 -6.89 -11.17 8.42
CA TYR A 45 -8.18 -10.50 8.25
C TYR A 45 -8.08 -9.30 7.31
N MET A 46 -7.05 -8.46 7.45
CA MET A 46 -6.86 -7.30 6.56
C MET A 46 -6.48 -7.72 5.14
N GLU A 47 -5.70 -8.79 4.98
CA GLU A 47 -5.44 -9.41 3.67
C GLU A 47 -6.75 -9.80 2.98
N GLY A 48 -7.69 -10.43 3.70
CA GLY A 48 -9.02 -10.74 3.15
C GLY A 48 -9.81 -9.52 2.68
N LEU A 49 -9.72 -8.38 3.40
CA LEU A 49 -10.37 -7.14 2.95
C LEU A 49 -9.73 -6.57 1.68
N ILE A 50 -8.42 -6.75 1.50
CA ILE A 50 -7.72 -6.38 0.27
C ILE A 50 -8.17 -7.29 -0.87
N ASP A 51 -8.27 -8.60 -0.62
CA ASP A 51 -8.77 -9.57 -1.60
C ASP A 51 -10.19 -9.23 -2.08
N ASP A 52 -11.09 -8.82 -1.18
CA ASP A 52 -12.44 -8.40 -1.55
C ASP A 52 -12.44 -7.17 -2.50
N ILE A 53 -11.54 -6.21 -2.25
CA ILE A 53 -11.38 -5.03 -3.12
C ILE A 53 -10.83 -5.47 -4.49
N LEU A 54 -9.76 -6.25 -4.51
CA LEU A 54 -9.14 -6.74 -5.74
C LEU A 54 -10.12 -7.58 -6.57
N GLY A 55 -10.90 -8.44 -5.91
CA GLY A 55 -11.95 -9.24 -6.54
C GLY A 55 -13.02 -8.35 -7.18
N ALA A 56 -13.51 -7.33 -6.49
CA ALA A 56 -14.50 -6.40 -7.05
C ALA A 56 -13.94 -5.63 -8.26
N LEU A 57 -12.67 -5.22 -8.22
CA LEU A 57 -12.00 -4.55 -9.35
C LEU A 57 -11.85 -5.48 -10.55
N LEU A 58 -11.47 -6.74 -10.32
CA LEU A 58 -11.32 -7.75 -11.35
C LEU A 58 -12.68 -8.08 -12.00
N GLU A 59 -13.73 -8.29 -11.20
CA GLU A 59 -15.10 -8.53 -11.67
C GLU A 59 -15.61 -7.40 -12.58
N LYS A 60 -15.19 -6.16 -12.32
CA LYS A 60 -15.57 -4.97 -13.11
C LYS A 60 -14.59 -4.64 -14.23
N SER A 61 -13.55 -5.45 -14.43
CA SER A 61 -12.49 -5.19 -15.42
C SER A 61 -11.84 -3.80 -15.25
N LEU A 62 -11.70 -3.34 -14.00
CA LEU A 62 -11.13 -2.04 -13.66
C LEU A 62 -9.65 -2.12 -13.29
N LEU A 63 -9.18 -3.29 -12.87
CA LEU A 63 -7.84 -3.48 -12.29
C LEU A 63 -6.72 -3.02 -13.24
N ASP A 64 -6.93 -3.23 -14.54
CA ASP A 64 -6.04 -2.85 -15.64
C ASP A 64 -5.76 -1.34 -15.72
N GLY A 65 -6.70 -0.50 -15.30
CA GLY A 65 -6.53 0.96 -15.27
C GLY A 65 -5.90 1.50 -13.99
N MET A 66 -5.53 0.64 -13.03
CA MET A 66 -5.21 1.06 -11.66
C MET A 66 -3.73 0.91 -11.31
N LEU A 67 -3.26 1.83 -10.47
CA LEU A 67 -2.07 1.65 -9.65
C LEU A 67 -2.53 1.39 -8.22
N ILE A 68 -2.12 0.26 -7.65
CA ILE A 68 -2.35 -0.09 -6.26
C ILE A 68 -1.03 0.10 -5.52
N ALA A 69 -1.05 0.90 -4.45
CA ALA A 69 0.07 1.11 -3.56
C ALA A 69 -0.31 0.62 -2.14
N ILE A 70 0.49 -0.30 -1.59
CA ILE A 70 0.31 -0.80 -0.22
C ILE A 70 1.58 -0.48 0.56
N THR A 71 1.40 0.20 1.70
CA THR A 71 2.49 0.52 2.61
C THR A 71 1.97 0.59 4.05
N SER A 72 2.88 0.71 4.99
CA SER A 72 2.58 1.11 6.37
C SER A 72 3.36 2.38 6.72
N ASP A 73 2.89 3.12 7.71
CA ASP A 73 3.55 4.28 8.30
C ASP A 73 4.68 3.90 9.25
N HIS A 74 4.59 2.73 9.89
CA HIS A 74 5.66 2.17 10.72
C HIS A 74 5.59 0.64 10.85
N GLY A 75 6.67 0.04 11.33
CA GLY A 75 6.66 -1.33 11.81
C GLY A 75 6.41 -1.40 13.32
N GLY A 76 6.83 -2.47 13.97
CA GLY A 76 6.79 -2.56 15.42
C GLY A 76 7.64 -3.69 15.98
N TYR A 77 7.96 -3.58 17.26
CA TYR A 77 8.77 -4.55 17.98
C TYR A 77 8.22 -4.77 19.38
N ARG A 78 8.08 -6.04 19.78
CA ARG A 78 7.34 -6.42 21.00
C ARG A 78 5.97 -5.75 20.98
N LYS A 79 5.67 -4.78 21.83
CA LYS A 79 4.36 -4.10 21.94
C LYS A 79 4.44 -2.59 21.66
N GLY A 80 5.51 -2.12 21.02
CA GLY A 80 5.71 -0.70 20.73
C GLY A 80 6.42 -0.43 19.41
N HIS A 81 6.48 0.84 19.07
CA HIS A 81 7.16 1.40 17.92
C HIS A 81 7.59 2.85 18.24
N GLY A 82 8.18 3.55 17.28
CA GLY A 82 8.65 4.95 17.44
C GLY A 82 10.12 5.09 17.81
N ASP A 83 10.83 3.97 17.97
CA ASP A 83 12.28 3.93 17.99
C ASP A 83 12.87 3.88 16.55
N TRP A 84 14.19 3.83 16.45
CA TRP A 84 14.93 3.79 15.17
C TRP A 84 15.37 2.38 14.77
N MET A 85 14.82 1.34 15.40
CA MET A 85 15.17 -0.04 15.08
C MET A 85 14.62 -0.42 13.70
N ARG A 86 15.32 -1.32 13.01
CA ARG A 86 14.85 -1.85 11.72
C ARG A 86 13.41 -2.38 11.75
N PRO A 87 12.98 -3.22 12.72
CA PRO A 87 11.60 -3.73 12.75
C PRO A 87 10.52 -2.66 12.95
N THR A 88 10.86 -1.47 13.46
CA THR A 88 9.90 -0.37 13.70
C THR A 88 9.90 0.66 12.57
N THR A 89 10.94 0.68 11.74
CA THR A 89 11.13 1.68 10.66
C THR A 89 11.06 1.09 9.25
N GLN A 90 11.31 -0.21 9.08
CA GLN A 90 11.17 -0.88 7.80
C GLN A 90 9.74 -1.35 7.61
N VAL A 91 9.10 -0.81 6.57
CA VAL A 91 7.71 -1.08 6.19
C VAL A 91 7.66 -1.72 4.80
N PRO A 92 6.62 -2.51 4.51
CA PRO A 92 6.38 -2.93 3.13
C PRO A 92 6.10 -1.70 2.28
N ILE A 93 6.62 -1.68 1.06
CA ILE A 93 6.22 -0.75 0.00
C ILE A 93 6.00 -1.60 -1.24
N ILE A 94 4.73 -1.72 -1.65
CA ILE A 94 4.31 -2.53 -2.79
C ILE A 94 3.60 -1.60 -3.76
N PHE A 95 4.00 -1.67 -5.02
CA PHE A 95 3.27 -1.08 -6.14
C PHE A 95 2.87 -2.20 -7.09
N PHE A 96 1.62 -2.17 -7.53
CA PHE A 96 1.07 -3.17 -8.44
C PHE A 96 0.18 -2.47 -9.48
N SER A 97 0.37 -2.84 -10.75
CA SER A 97 -0.47 -2.39 -11.85
C SER A 97 -0.41 -3.45 -12.97
N PRO A 98 -1.52 -4.11 -13.34
CA PRO A 98 -1.50 -5.23 -14.29
C PRO A 98 -1.13 -4.86 -15.74
N HIS A 99 -1.50 -3.65 -16.20
CA HIS A 99 -1.33 -3.23 -17.61
C HIS A 99 0.01 -2.58 -17.92
N ARG A 100 0.71 -2.21 -16.87
CA ARG A 100 1.95 -1.49 -16.95
C ARG A 100 3.00 -2.57 -16.87
N ASP A 101 3.73 -2.81 -17.97
CA ASP A 101 4.87 -3.73 -18.00
C ASP A 101 5.73 -3.36 -16.80
N MET A 102 5.53 -4.05 -15.68
CA MET A 102 6.29 -3.81 -14.48
C MET A 102 7.68 -4.15 -14.93
N GLN A 103 8.48 -3.12 -15.17
CA GLN A 103 9.88 -3.34 -15.46
C GLN A 103 10.37 -4.03 -14.21
N GLU A 104 10.54 -5.35 -14.32
CA GLU A 104 11.23 -6.18 -13.35
C GLU A 104 12.37 -5.30 -12.87
N PRO A 105 12.45 -4.99 -11.57
CA PRO A 105 13.63 -4.33 -11.06
C PRO A 105 14.76 -5.27 -11.49
N GLY A 106 15.49 -4.92 -12.56
CA GLY A 106 16.52 -5.81 -13.10
C GLY A 106 17.60 -6.03 -12.04
N ASP A 107 18.77 -6.52 -12.42
CA ASP A 107 19.87 -6.79 -11.46
C ASP A 107 20.26 -5.60 -10.54
N LYS A 108 19.75 -4.38 -10.78
CA LYS A 108 19.92 -3.16 -9.97
C LYS A 108 18.73 -2.79 -9.06
N GLY A 109 17.64 -3.56 -9.01
CA GLY A 109 16.46 -3.26 -8.19
C GLY A 109 15.76 -1.94 -8.55
N TRP A 110 15.07 -1.31 -7.59
CA TRP A 110 14.44 0.02 -7.71
C TRP A 110 15.44 1.18 -7.91
N GLY A 111 16.71 0.89 -8.26
CA GLY A 111 17.79 1.85 -8.26
C GLY A 111 18.21 2.29 -6.86
N GLY A 112 18.01 1.43 -5.85
CA GLY A 112 18.30 1.66 -4.44
C GLY A 112 17.14 1.29 -3.51
N TRP A 113 17.30 1.59 -2.22
CA TRP A 113 16.24 1.42 -1.21
C TRP A 113 15.00 2.25 -1.57
N LEU A 114 13.81 1.68 -1.41
CA LEU A 114 12.57 2.44 -1.42
C LEU A 114 12.38 3.15 -0.09
N ASP A 115 11.85 4.37 -0.14
CA ASP A 115 11.51 5.16 1.03
C ASP A 115 10.02 5.45 1.02
N ILE A 116 9.37 5.51 2.19
CA ILE A 116 7.94 5.84 2.30
C ILE A 116 7.58 7.16 1.61
N LYS A 117 8.54 8.10 1.52
CA LYS A 117 8.39 9.37 0.79
C LYS A 117 8.22 9.18 -0.73
N ASP A 118 8.65 8.05 -1.28
CA ASP A 118 8.48 7.72 -2.70
C ASP A 118 7.01 7.39 -3.03
N VAL A 119 6.22 6.94 -2.05
CA VAL A 119 4.82 6.50 -2.26
C VAL A 119 3.95 7.65 -2.76
N ALA A 120 3.89 8.76 -2.02
CA ALA A 120 3.05 9.89 -2.41
C ALA A 120 3.48 10.49 -3.77
N ARG A 121 4.80 10.56 -4.03
CA ARG A 121 5.34 11.07 -5.31
C ARG A 121 4.94 10.18 -6.48
N THR A 122 5.00 8.86 -6.29
CA THR A 122 4.64 7.87 -7.31
C THR A 122 3.14 7.87 -7.60
N VAL A 123 2.28 7.92 -6.57
CA VAL A 123 0.82 8.01 -6.76
C VAL A 123 0.44 9.28 -7.51
N LEU A 124 0.98 10.44 -7.10
CA LEU A 124 0.71 11.71 -7.79
C LEU A 124 1.22 11.71 -9.23
N GLY A 125 2.40 11.16 -9.47
CA GLY A 125 2.96 10.99 -10.82
C GLY A 125 2.08 10.12 -11.72
N ALA A 126 1.56 9.01 -11.19
CA ALA A 126 0.64 8.12 -11.92
C ALA A 126 -0.69 8.81 -12.29
N MET A 127 -1.12 9.78 -11.48
CA MET A 127 -2.28 10.64 -11.76
C MET A 127 -1.95 11.83 -12.69
N GLY A 128 -0.70 11.97 -13.16
CA GLY A 128 -0.26 13.11 -13.96
C GLY A 128 -0.14 14.43 -13.19
N ILE A 129 -0.15 14.38 -11.85
CA ILE A 129 -0.08 15.57 -10.99
C ILE A 129 1.38 15.94 -10.74
N ARG A 130 1.75 17.16 -11.14
CA ARG A 130 3.08 17.71 -10.86
C ARG A 130 3.25 18.00 -9.37
N THR A 131 4.33 17.49 -8.80
CA THR A 131 4.69 17.72 -7.39
C THR A 131 5.60 18.93 -7.21
N SER A 132 5.56 19.54 -6.03
CA SER A 132 6.42 20.67 -5.68
C SER A 132 7.89 20.26 -5.62
N LYS A 133 8.80 21.18 -5.96
CA LYS A 133 10.26 20.98 -5.80
C LYS A 133 10.71 20.74 -4.34
N TYR A 134 9.85 21.05 -3.37
CA TYR A 134 10.11 20.83 -1.94
C TYR A 134 9.64 19.47 -1.42
N GLN A 135 8.86 18.73 -2.21
CA GLN A 135 8.44 17.39 -1.84
C GLN A 135 9.62 16.42 -2.00
N ARG A 136 9.94 15.72 -0.91
CA ARG A 136 10.98 14.70 -0.89
C ARG A 136 10.46 13.38 -1.46
N GLY A 137 11.38 12.49 -1.81
CA GLY A 137 11.07 11.20 -2.44
C GLY A 137 11.21 11.25 -3.97
N ARG A 138 11.21 10.07 -4.59
CA ARG A 138 11.32 9.86 -6.02
C ARG A 138 9.94 9.57 -6.59
N ASP A 139 9.68 10.11 -7.77
CA ASP A 139 8.54 9.68 -8.57
C ASP A 139 8.96 8.44 -9.36
N LEU A 140 8.33 7.30 -9.06
CA LEU A 140 8.58 6.03 -9.71
C LEU A 140 7.49 5.68 -10.73
N SER A 141 6.53 6.59 -10.98
CA SER A 141 5.34 6.32 -11.78
C SER A 141 5.64 5.93 -13.23
N ALA A 142 6.79 6.34 -13.77
CA ALA A 142 7.24 5.99 -15.12
C ALA A 142 7.75 4.53 -15.25
N ARG A 143 7.88 3.80 -14.14
CA ARG A 143 8.26 2.37 -14.12
C ARG A 143 7.07 1.43 -14.24
N PHE A 144 5.88 2.00 -14.07
CA PHE A 144 4.65 1.37 -14.39
C PHE A 144 4.28 2.02 -15.72
#